data_AF-A0A378NYC6-F1
#
_entry.id   AF-A0A378NYC6-F1
#
_cell.length_a   1.000
_cell.length_b   1.000
_cell.length_c   1.000
_cell.angle_alpha   90.00
_cell.angle_beta   90.00
_cell.angle_gamma   90.00
#
_symmetry.space_group_name_H-M   'P 1'
#
loop_
_entity.id
_entity.type
_entity.pdbx_description
1 polymer ?
#
loop_
_entity_poly.entity_id
_entity_poly.type
_entity_poly.pdbx_seq_one_letter_code
_entity_poly.pdbx_strand_id
1 'polypeptide(L)'
;MSLVMKKYRYNHKDYLVYERNLLAREFDANEWQTICNNDLGVGVDFIIEIINTQIFAYDMYGQKIDLNQDLQLVIDYHEGILKDNNILAQFTRDIEVRFTNYYINKLANLVTKKAYSA
;
A
#
# COMPACT_ATOMS: atom_id res chain seq x y z
N MET A 1 -13.34 -7.02 -11.22
CA MET A 1 -13.22 -5.77 -10.44
C MET A 1 -11.74 -5.42 -10.36
N SER A 2 -11.35 -4.15 -10.36
CA SER A 2 -9.95 -3.75 -10.20
C SER A 2 -9.78 -3.05 -8.86
N LEU A 3 -8.77 -3.45 -8.09
CA LEU A 3 -8.40 -2.73 -6.88
C LEU A 3 -7.54 -1.52 -7.28
N VAL A 4 -7.95 -0.32 -6.85
CA VAL A 4 -7.24 0.92 -7.14
C VAL A 4 -6.50 1.33 -5.87
N MET A 5 -5.21 1.63 -6.01
CA MET A 5 -4.36 2.12 -4.94
C MET A 5 -3.69 3.41 -5.41
N LYS A 6 -3.30 4.27 -4.47
CA LYS A 6 -2.51 5.48 -4.73
C LYS A 6 -1.12 5.30 -4.15
N LYS A 7 -0.10 5.42 -4.99
CA LYS A 7 1.28 5.51 -4.56
C LYS A 7 1.59 6.97 -4.26
N TYR A 8 2.27 7.22 -3.15
CA TYR A 8 2.80 8.53 -2.77
C TYR A 8 4.26 8.40 -2.38
N ARG A 9 5.01 9.49 -2.51
CA ARG A 9 6.36 9.60 -1.95
C ARG A 9 6.44 10.81 -1.03
N TYR A 10 6.82 10.56 0.22
CA TYR A 10 6.96 11.57 1.27
C TYR A 10 8.17 11.22 2.15
N ASN A 11 8.92 12.23 2.60
CA ASN A 11 10.11 12.02 3.45
C ASN A 11 11.07 10.90 2.96
N HIS A 12 11.35 10.87 1.65
CA HIS A 12 12.18 9.87 0.97
C HIS A 12 11.67 8.42 0.99
N LYS A 13 10.45 8.19 1.45
CA LYS A 13 9.81 6.87 1.49
C LYS A 13 8.61 6.81 0.55
N ASP A 14 8.37 5.63 0.00
CA ASP A 14 7.27 5.35 -0.91
C ASP A 14 6.14 4.62 -0.14
N TYR A 15 4.91 5.12 -0.30
CA TYR A 15 3.71 4.64 0.39
C TYR A 15 2.69 4.16 -0.62
N LEU A 16 1.94 3.11 -0.29
CA LEU A 16 0.80 2.65 -1.07
C LEU A 16 -0.47 2.72 -0.21
N VAL A 17 -1.39 3.59 -0.59
CA VAL A 17 -2.63 3.84 0.15
C VAL A 17 -3.81 3.32 -0.65
N TYR A 18 -4.73 2.61 0.00
CA TYR A 18 -5.94 2.16 -0.66
C TYR A 18 -7.10 1.92 0.30
N GLU A 19 -8.31 2.09 -0.24
CA GLU A 19 -9.55 1.77 0.46
C GLU A 19 -9.97 0.33 0.13
N ARG A 20 -10.17 -0.48 1.16
CA ARG A 20 -10.65 -1.86 1.01
C ARG A 20 -12.10 -1.97 1.49
N ASN A 21 -12.94 -2.53 0.63
CA ASN A 21 -14.27 -2.99 1.03
C ASN A 21 -14.14 -4.24 1.92
N LEU A 22 -14.89 -4.33 3.03
CA LEU A 22 -14.89 -5.51 3.91
C LEU A 22 -15.18 -6.84 3.18
N LEU A 23 -15.92 -6.80 2.07
CA LEU A 23 -16.22 -7.98 1.25
C LEU A 23 -15.08 -8.34 0.28
N ALA A 24 -14.08 -7.48 0.12
CA ALA A 24 -12.91 -7.75 -0.71
C ALA A 24 -11.91 -8.61 0.06
N ARG A 25 -11.24 -9.51 -0.68
CA ARG A 25 -10.17 -10.37 -0.16
C ARG A 25 -9.07 -9.54 0.53
N GLU A 26 -8.59 -10.06 1.65
CA GLU A 26 -7.39 -9.60 2.33
C GLU A 26 -6.14 -10.19 1.68
N PHE A 27 -5.09 -9.37 1.57
CA PHE A 27 -3.78 -9.84 1.16
C PHE A 27 -3.04 -10.40 2.38
N ASP A 28 -2.37 -11.53 2.18
CA ASP A 28 -1.48 -12.08 3.20
C ASP A 28 -0.12 -11.37 3.22
N ALA A 29 0.71 -11.69 4.23
CA ALA A 29 2.02 -11.08 4.39
C ALA A 29 2.97 -11.31 3.20
N ASN A 30 2.89 -12.45 2.52
CA ASN A 30 3.74 -12.76 1.37
C ASN A 30 3.29 -11.99 0.12
N GLU A 31 1.98 -11.83 -0.05
CA GLU A 31 1.42 -10.98 -1.08
C GLU A 31 1.82 -9.52 -0.86
N TRP A 32 1.78 -9.04 0.39
CA TRP A 32 2.29 -7.72 0.75
C TRP A 32 3.77 -7.55 0.43
N GLN A 33 4.61 -8.49 0.84
CA GLN A 33 6.03 -8.47 0.49
C GLN A 33 6.26 -8.42 -1.03
N THR A 34 5.44 -9.13 -1.80
CA THR A 34 5.56 -9.13 -3.27
C THR A 34 5.10 -7.81 -3.87
N ILE A 35 4.06 -7.18 -3.33
CA ILE A 35 3.60 -5.85 -3.74
C ILE A 35 4.65 -4.79 -3.40
N CYS A 36 5.29 -4.87 -2.23
CA CYS A 36 6.32 -3.94 -1.79
C CYS A 36 7.63 -4.10 -2.57
N ASN A 37 7.90 -5.26 -3.16
CA ASN A 37 9.13 -5.53 -3.89
C ASN A 37 9.28 -4.62 -5.13
N ASN A 38 10.47 -4.02 -5.32
CA ASN A 38 10.75 -3.11 -6.44
C ASN A 38 10.81 -3.79 -7.82
N ASP A 39 11.23 -5.05 -7.88
CA ASP A 39 11.41 -5.79 -9.14
C ASP A 39 10.13 -6.51 -9.58
N LEU A 40 9.35 -6.97 -8.60
CA LEU A 40 8.17 -7.81 -8.83
C LEU A 40 6.85 -7.05 -8.66
N GLY A 41 6.87 -5.91 -7.97
CA GLY A 41 5.69 -5.20 -7.49
C GLY A 41 5.72 -3.71 -7.79
N VAL A 42 5.15 -2.94 -6.86
CA VAL A 42 5.02 -1.49 -6.95
C VAL A 42 6.23 -0.77 -6.38
N GLY A 43 7.00 -1.43 -5.50
CA GLY A 43 8.17 -0.83 -4.88
C GLY A 43 7.81 0.22 -3.84
N VAL A 44 7.40 -0.20 -2.65
CA VAL A 44 6.97 0.70 -1.57
C VAL A 44 7.53 0.25 -0.22
N ASP A 45 7.76 1.21 0.66
CA ASP A 45 8.26 0.97 2.01
C ASP A 45 7.11 0.65 2.98
N PHE A 46 5.93 1.25 2.74
CA PHE A 46 4.77 1.09 3.59
C PHE A 46 3.48 0.94 2.79
N ILE A 47 2.54 0.20 3.38
CA ILE A 47 1.17 0.07 2.90
C ILE A 47 0.23 0.63 3.94
N ILE A 48 -0.73 1.44 3.51
CA ILE A 48 -1.81 1.99 4.32
C ILE A 48 -3.12 1.46 3.75
N GLU A 49 -3.81 0.67 4.56
CA GLU A 49 -5.11 0.11 4.25
C GLU A 49 -6.18 0.84 5.07
N ILE A 50 -7.18 1.38 4.37
CA ILE A 50 -8.32 2.05 4.98
C ILE A 50 -9.55 1.16 4.79
N ILE A 51 -10.16 0.74 5.90
CA ILE A 51 -11.38 -0.09 5.92
C ILE A 51 -12.46 0.68 6.66
N ASN A 52 -13.42 1.23 5.93
CA ASN A 52 -14.40 2.19 6.45
C ASN A 52 -13.67 3.36 7.15
N THR A 53 -13.69 3.40 8.48
CA THR A 53 -13.02 4.44 9.29
C THR A 53 -11.81 3.91 10.06
N GLN A 54 -11.42 2.66 9.83
CA GLN A 54 -10.25 2.03 10.47
C GLN A 54 -9.06 2.09 9.53
N ILE A 55 -7.90 2.43 10.09
CA ILE A 55 -6.66 2.56 9.34
C ILE A 55 -5.66 1.56 9.87
N PHE A 56 -5.04 0.82 8.94
CA PHE A 56 -4.01 -0.15 9.21
C PHE A 56 -2.77 0.21 8.39
N ALA A 57 -1.60 0.12 9.01
CA ALA A 57 -0.33 0.33 8.34
C ALA A 57 0.52 -0.94 8.43
N TYR A 58 1.24 -1.23 7.36
CA TYR A 58 2.13 -2.37 7.24
C TYR A 58 3.48 -1.92 6.70
N ASP A 59 4.56 -2.55 7.18
CA ASP A 59 5.88 -2.40 6.59
C ASP A 59 6.07 -3.27 5.34
N MET A 60 7.22 -3.14 4.69
CA MET A 60 7.57 -3.92 3.50
C MET A 60 7.64 -5.44 3.73
N TYR A 61 7.66 -5.90 4.98
CA TYR A 61 7.62 -7.31 5.35
C TYR A 61 6.18 -7.83 5.57
N GLY A 62 5.17 -6.97 5.39
CA GLY A 62 3.77 -7.29 5.64
C GLY A 62 3.44 -7.32 7.14
N GLN A 63 4.31 -6.79 8.00
CA GLN A 63 4.05 -6.72 9.44
C GLN A 63 3.24 -5.46 9.75
N LYS A 64 2.20 -5.60 10.56
CA LYS A 64 1.39 -4.48 11.03
C LYS A 64 2.24 -3.60 11.96
N ILE A 65 2.21 -2.30 11.74
CA ILE A 65 2.95 -1.30 12.52
C ILE A 65 2.02 -0.25 13.11
N ASP A 66 2.48 0.41 14.17
CA ASP A 66 1.78 1.55 14.77
C ASP A 66 1.89 2.78 13.86
N LEU A 67 0.83 3.59 13.86
CA LEU A 67 0.82 4.85 13.12
C LEU A 67 1.78 5.85 13.77
N ASN A 68 2.71 6.35 12.97
CA ASN A 68 3.61 7.44 13.34
C ASN A 68 3.21 8.73 12.61
N GLN A 69 3.90 9.82 12.92
CA GLN A 69 3.62 11.13 12.34
C GLN A 69 3.69 11.15 10.81
N ASP A 70 4.67 10.47 10.20
CA ASP A 70 4.80 10.42 8.74
C ASP A 70 3.62 9.69 8.10
N LEU A 71 3.20 8.55 8.68
CA LEU A 71 2.03 7.80 8.21
C LEU A 71 0.75 8.63 8.34
N GLN A 72 0.58 9.36 9.43
CA GLN A 72 -0.58 10.24 9.63
C GLN A 72 -0.63 11.35 8.57
N LEU A 73 0.50 11.97 8.23
CA LEU A 73 0.55 12.99 7.19
C LEU A 73 0.16 12.43 5.82
N VAL A 74 0.56 11.19 5.52
CA VAL A 74 0.20 10.53 4.26
C VAL A 74 -1.31 10.23 4.21
N ILE A 75 -1.90 9.83 5.33
CA ILE A 75 -3.37 9.65 5.46
C ILE A 75 -4.08 10.99 5.26
N ASP A 76 -3.67 12.03 5.97
CA ASP A 76 -4.28 13.36 5.89
C ASP A 76 -4.17 13.95 4.47
N TYR A 77 -3.06 13.67 3.77
CA TYR A 77 -2.88 14.02 2.36
C TYR A 77 -3.87 13.25 1.46
N HIS A 78 -3.99 11.93 1.65
CA HIS A 78 -4.89 11.07 0.89
C HIS A 78 -6.36 11.49 1.04
N GLU A 79 -6.78 11.81 2.26
CA GLU A 79 -8.14 12.26 2.56
C GLU A 79 -8.41 13.73 2.16
N GLY A 80 -7.39 14.47 1.70
CA GLY A 80 -7.50 15.86 1.27
C GLY A 80 -7.69 16.86 2.41
N ILE A 81 -7.41 16.45 3.66
CA ILE A 81 -7.58 17.26 4.86
C ILE A 81 -6.28 17.99 5.25
N LEU A 82 -5.11 17.55 4.78
CA LEU A 82 -3.85 18.26 4.98
C LEU A 82 -3.87 19.64 4.29
N LYS A 83 -3.69 20.72 5.07
CA LYS A 83 -3.73 22.12 4.57
C LYS A 83 -2.39 22.87 4.63
N ASP A 84 -1.36 22.30 5.24
CA ASP A 84 -0.05 22.95 5.32
C ASP A 84 0.67 22.87 3.97
N ASN A 85 0.76 24.00 3.26
CA ASN A 85 1.38 24.09 1.94
C ASN A 85 2.88 23.70 1.94
N ASN A 86 3.60 23.90 3.05
CA ASN A 86 5.02 23.53 3.13
C ASN A 86 5.17 22.00 3.21
N ILE A 87 4.21 21.32 3.82
CA ILE A 87 4.19 19.84 3.88
C ILE A 87 3.64 19.28 2.57
N LEU A 88 2.55 19.85 2.03
CA LEU A 88 1.97 19.44 0.75
C LEU A 88 3.00 19.43 -0.38
N ALA A 89 3.88 20.43 -0.44
CA ALA A 89 4.93 20.52 -1.45
C ALA A 89 6.00 19.39 -1.38
N GLN A 90 6.06 18.65 -0.26
CA GLN A 90 6.98 17.53 -0.08
C GLN A 90 6.40 16.20 -0.58
N PHE A 91 5.08 16.13 -0.78
CA PHE A 91 4.45 14.98 -1.42
C PHE A 91 4.75 14.99 -2.91
N THR A 92 5.34 13.89 -3.38
CA THR A 92 5.67 13.70 -4.79
C THR A 92 5.10 12.37 -5.27
N ARG A 93 5.03 12.18 -6.60
CA ARG A 93 4.59 10.92 -7.22
C ARG A 93 3.23 10.43 -6.72
N ASP A 94 2.18 11.25 -6.84
CA ASP A 94 0.80 10.79 -6.77
C ASP A 94 0.47 9.99 -8.03
N ILE A 95 0.58 8.67 -7.91
CA ILE A 95 0.38 7.74 -9.02
C ILE A 95 -0.74 6.78 -8.66
N GLU A 96 -1.70 6.66 -9.55
CA GLU A 96 -2.71 5.63 -9.44
C GLU A 96 -2.19 4.29 -9.94
N VAL A 97 -2.24 3.28 -9.07
CA VAL A 97 -1.87 1.91 -9.35
C VAL A 97 -3.13 1.06 -9.40
N ARG A 98 -3.38 0.42 -10.54
CA ARG A 98 -4.54 -0.44 -10.74
C ARG A 98 -4.13 -1.91 -10.76
N PHE A 99 -4.61 -2.66 -9.78
CA PHE A 99 -4.45 -4.09 -9.71
C PHE A 99 -5.64 -4.78 -10.38
N THR A 100 -5.36 -5.48 -11.48
CA THR A 100 -6.35 -6.34 -12.12
C THR A 100 -6.49 -7.65 -11.33
N ASN A 101 -7.65 -8.29 -11.43
CA ASN A 101 -7.83 -9.65 -10.89
C ASN A 101 -6.77 -10.63 -11.40
N TYR A 102 -6.33 -10.47 -12.65
CA TYR A 102 -5.24 -11.28 -13.22
C TYR A 102 -3.94 -11.10 -12.41
N TYR A 103 -3.56 -9.86 -12.11
CA TYR A 103 -2.35 -9.59 -11.36
C TYR A 103 -2.44 -10.11 -9.91
N ILE A 104 -3.58 -9.91 -9.25
CA ILE A 104 -3.82 -10.45 -7.89
C ILE A 104 -3.72 -11.98 -7.89
N ASN A 105 -4.30 -12.65 -8.88
CA ASN A 105 -4.20 -14.10 -9.01
C ASN A 105 -2.77 -14.56 -9.33
N LYS A 106 -2.01 -13.78 -10.10
CA LYS A 106 -0.59 -14.05 -10.37
C LYS A 106 0.24 -13.94 -9.09
N LEU A 107 0.00 -12.93 -8.25
CA LEU A 107 0.67 -12.78 -6.95
C LEU A 107 0.43 -14.00 -6.07
N ALA A 108 -0.84 -14.39 -5.88
CA ALA A 108 -1.20 -15.56 -5.10
C ALA A 108 -0.45 -16.82 -5.57
N ASN A 109 -0.42 -17.06 -6.89
CA ASN A 109 0.28 -18.21 -7.46
C ASN A 109 1.81 -18.15 -7.31
N LEU A 110 2.43 -16.96 -7.34
CA LEU A 110 3.87 -16.79 -7.10
C LEU A 110 4.23 -17.13 -5.65
N VAL A 111 3.42 -16.68 -4.70
CA VAL A 111 3.56 -17.03 -3.28
C VAL A 111 3.44 -18.54 -3.09
N THR A 112 2.42 -19.17 -3.67
CA THR A 112 2.22 -20.63 -3.60
C THR A 112 3.43 -21.39 -4.15
N LYS A 113 3.96 -21.00 -5.32
CA LYS A 113 5.13 -21.66 -5.90
C LYS A 113 6.36 -21.56 -5.00
N LYS A 114 6.62 -20.39 -4.40
CA LYS A 114 7.73 -20.19 -3.47
C LYS A 114 7.66 -21.13 -2.27
N ALA A 115 6.46 -21.31 -1.70
CA ALA A 115 6.25 -22.20 -0.56
C ALA A 115 6.50 -23.68 -0.88
N TYR A 116 6.28 -24.13 -2.12
CA TYR A 116 6.53 -25.51 -2.55
C TYR A 116 7.94 -25.76 -3.11
N SER A 117 8.75 -24.72 -3.29
CA SER A 117 10.14 -24.80 -3.76
C SER A 117 11.19 -24.67 -2.65
N ALA A 118 10.75 -24.55 -1.39
CA ALA A 118 11.58 -24.56 -0.18
C ALA A 118 11.53 -25.93 0.49
#